data_AF-A0A2V6WYZ0-F1
#
_entry.id   AF-A0A2V6WYZ0-F1
#
_cell.length_a   1.000
_cell.length_b   1.000
_cell.length_c   1.000
_cell.angle_alpha   90.00
_cell.angle_beta   90.00
_cell.angle_gamma   90.00
#
_symmetry.space_group_name_H-M   'P 1'
#
loop_
_entity.id
_entity.type
_entity.pdbx_description
1 polymer ?
#
loop_
_entity_poly.entity_id
_entity_poly.type
_entity_poly.pdbx_seq_one_letter_code
_entity_poly.pdbx_strand_id
1 'polypeptide(L)'
;ILRRQVFFPIARPVALDEHDQIRVRLRILPAVAIVTWTVDVKAGRFAHSTFQGMLLCKEDLERTDLHFVPRLSPWGEARRSVLELCDGQRALGEIEREVHGRHPTLFHSHAEAAAFVTEVVTRYAV
;
A
#
# COMPACT_ATOMS: atom_id res chain seq x y z
N ILE A 1 0.08 -5.84 -11.42
CA ILE A 1 -0.25 -6.49 -10.13
C ILE A 1 1.01 -7.15 -9.61
N LEU A 2 1.63 -6.62 -8.55
CA LEU A 2 2.78 -7.26 -7.88
C LEU A 2 2.28 -8.49 -7.12
N ARG A 3 2.57 -9.70 -7.61
CA ARG A 3 2.15 -10.95 -6.96
C ARG A 3 3.21 -11.34 -5.91
N ARG A 4 3.06 -10.84 -4.68
CA ARG A 4 3.92 -11.26 -3.56
C ARG A 4 3.63 -12.72 -3.22
N GLN A 5 4.66 -13.55 -3.17
CA GLN A 5 4.56 -14.90 -2.62
C GLN A 5 4.43 -14.78 -1.10
N VAL A 6 3.30 -15.24 -0.55
CA VAL A 6 3.00 -15.14 0.88
C VAL A 6 2.96 -16.55 1.48
N PHE A 7 3.66 -16.74 2.59
CA PHE A 7 3.68 -17.97 3.37
C PHE A 7 2.67 -17.89 4.51
N PHE A 8 1.87 -18.96 4.70
CA PHE A 8 0.78 -19.01 5.69
C PHE A 8 1.06 -20.11 6.74
N PRO A 9 1.90 -19.84 7.76
CA PRO A 9 2.28 -20.84 8.75
C PRO A 9 1.12 -21.27 9.66
N ILE A 10 1.31 -22.43 10.32
CA ILE A 10 0.61 -22.81 11.55
C ILE A 10 1.61 -22.77 12.72
N ALA A 11 1.11 -22.64 13.96
CA ALA A 11 1.95 -22.31 15.11
C ALA A 11 2.96 -23.41 15.48
N ARG A 12 2.66 -24.65 15.12
CA ARG A 12 3.49 -25.83 15.36
C ARG A 12 3.17 -26.93 14.34
N PRO A 13 4.09 -27.87 14.10
CA PRO A 13 3.80 -29.08 13.36
C PRO A 13 2.63 -29.86 13.98
N VAL A 14 1.82 -30.50 13.14
CA VAL A 14 0.70 -31.34 13.56
C VAL A 14 0.80 -32.68 12.83
N ALA A 15 0.79 -33.77 13.58
CA ALA A 15 0.68 -35.11 13.02
C ALA A 15 -0.74 -35.35 12.50
N LEU A 16 -0.86 -36.00 11.35
CA LEU A 16 -2.12 -36.32 10.70
C LEU A 16 -2.19 -37.82 10.46
N ASP A 17 -3.39 -38.37 10.62
CA ASP A 17 -3.69 -39.75 10.26
C ASP A 17 -4.26 -39.81 8.84
N GLU A 18 -4.25 -41.01 8.26
CA GLU A 18 -4.95 -41.25 7.00
C GLU A 18 -6.43 -40.88 7.15
N HIS A 19 -6.98 -40.14 6.17
CA HIS A 19 -8.35 -39.62 6.16
C HIS A 19 -8.62 -38.39 7.05
N ASP A 20 -7.62 -37.81 7.71
CA ASP A 20 -7.82 -36.53 8.40
C ASP A 20 -8.16 -35.40 7.43
N GLN A 21 -9.13 -34.56 7.81
CA GLN A 21 -9.52 -33.38 7.04
C GLN A 21 -8.89 -32.12 7.61
N ILE A 22 -8.27 -31.34 6.72
CA ILE A 22 -7.76 -30.00 7.03
C ILE A 22 -8.71 -28.99 6.38
N ARG A 23 -9.31 -28.13 7.20
CA ARG A 23 -10.13 -27.02 6.69
C ARG A 23 -9.38 -25.72 6.84
N VAL A 24 -9.09 -25.08 5.72
CA VAL A 24 -8.45 -23.76 5.69
C VAL A 24 -9.49 -22.71 5.30
N ARG A 25 -9.57 -21.63 6.07
CA ARG A 25 -10.38 -20.46 5.77
C ARG A 25 -9.48 -19.24 5.67
N LEU A 26 -9.53 -18.54 4.53
CA LEU A 26 -8.83 -17.28 4.34
C LEU A 26 -9.83 -16.13 4.32
N ARG A 27 -9.52 -15.06 5.03
CA ARG A 27 -10.20 -13.76 4.95
C ARG A 27 -9.19 -12.74 4.47
N ILE A 28 -9.48 -12.11 3.34
CA ILE A 28 -8.61 -11.10 2.71
C ILE A 28 -9.27 -9.75 2.89
N LEU A 29 -8.53 -8.76 3.39
CA LEU A 29 -8.90 -7.34 3.40
C LEU A 29 -8.03 -6.62 2.36
N PRO A 30 -8.51 -6.45 1.12
CA PRO A 30 -7.69 -5.96 0.02
C PRO A 30 -7.16 -4.55 0.24
N ALA A 31 -7.94 -3.67 0.88
CA ALA A 31 -7.60 -2.27 1.11
C ALA A 31 -6.27 -2.06 1.87
N VAL A 32 -5.91 -3.02 2.73
CA VAL A 32 -4.70 -2.98 3.57
C VAL A 32 -3.80 -4.19 3.38
N ALA A 33 -4.05 -4.99 2.33
CA ALA A 33 -3.33 -6.22 2.01
C ALA A 33 -3.19 -7.20 3.21
N ILE A 34 -4.16 -7.19 4.15
CA ILE A 34 -4.17 -8.11 5.29
C ILE A 34 -4.82 -9.42 4.86
N VAL A 35 -4.21 -10.53 5.23
CA VAL A 35 -4.79 -11.86 5.12
C VAL A 35 -4.82 -12.49 6.50
N THR A 36 -6.01 -12.88 6.94
CA THR A 36 -6.20 -13.73 8.12
C THR A 36 -6.52 -15.14 7.65
N TRP A 37 -5.91 -16.14 8.24
CA TRP A 37 -6.22 -17.53 7.95
C TRP A 37 -6.49 -18.32 9.21
N THR A 38 -7.45 -19.23 9.11
CA THR A 38 -7.73 -20.24 10.12
C THR A 38 -7.50 -21.61 9.53
N VAL A 39 -6.79 -22.46 10.26
CA VAL A 39 -6.60 -23.87 9.93
C VAL A 39 -7.24 -24.70 11.02
N ASP A 40 -8.31 -25.39 10.67
CA ASP A 40 -9.00 -26.34 11.54
C ASP A 40 -8.49 -27.75 11.18
N VAL A 41 -7.93 -28.45 12.16
CA VAL A 41 -7.51 -29.86 12.10
C VAL A 41 -8.07 -30.61 13.31
N LYS A 42 -8.10 -31.94 13.27
CA LYS A 42 -8.57 -32.78 14.38
C LYS A 42 -7.85 -32.45 15.70
N ALA A 43 -6.54 -32.19 15.65
CA ALA A 43 -5.72 -31.85 16.81
C ALA A 43 -5.88 -30.41 17.33
N GLY A 44 -6.71 -29.57 16.68
CA GLY A 44 -7.00 -28.22 17.13
C GLY A 44 -7.18 -27.18 16.03
N ARG A 45 -7.34 -25.92 16.44
CA ARG A 45 -7.55 -24.78 15.55
C ARG A 45 -6.40 -23.79 15.66
N PHE A 46 -5.87 -23.35 14.53
CA PHE A 46 -4.86 -22.31 14.44
C PHE A 46 -5.45 -21.09 13.75
N ALA A 47 -5.22 -19.91 14.30
CA ALA A 47 -5.64 -18.64 13.71
C ALA A 47 -4.43 -17.72 13.65
N HIS A 48 -4.19 -17.14 12.47
CA HIS A 48 -3.05 -16.29 12.19
C HIS A 48 -3.47 -15.14 11.27
N SER A 49 -2.69 -14.07 11.28
CA SER A 49 -2.92 -12.93 10.39
C SER A 49 -1.59 -12.34 9.97
N THR A 50 -1.49 -11.89 8.71
CA THR A 50 -0.37 -11.05 8.29
C THR A 50 -0.32 -9.74 9.09
N PHE A 51 -1.43 -9.37 9.73
CA PHE A 51 -1.51 -8.26 10.70
C PHE A 51 -0.55 -8.43 11.88
N GLN A 52 -0.41 -9.63 12.46
CA GLN A 52 0.41 -9.84 13.68
C GLN A 52 1.92 -9.69 13.45
N GLY A 53 2.36 -9.56 12.19
CA GLY A 53 3.75 -9.26 11.82
C GLY A 53 3.90 -7.97 10.99
N MET A 54 2.82 -7.25 10.70
CA MET A 54 2.87 -5.98 9.99
C MET A 54 2.90 -4.84 11.00
N LEU A 55 3.87 -3.94 10.85
CA LEU A 55 3.83 -2.61 11.47
C LEU A 55 2.72 -1.80 10.79
N LEU A 56 1.47 -2.10 11.11
CA LEU A 56 0.34 -1.26 10.69
C LEU A 56 0.18 -0.18 11.74
N CYS A 57 0.49 1.04 11.33
CA CYS A 57 0.23 2.22 12.13
C CYS A 57 -1.29 2.40 12.26
N LYS A 58 -1.78 2.89 13.39
CA LYS A 58 -3.20 3.14 13.64
C LYS A 58 -3.83 3.98 12.53
N GLU A 59 -3.05 4.92 12.00
CA GLU A 59 -3.37 5.82 10.90
C GLU A 59 -3.72 5.06 9.60
N ASP A 60 -3.11 3.90 9.35
CA ASP A 60 -3.40 3.08 8.16
C ASP A 60 -4.71 2.31 8.30
N LEU A 61 -5.10 1.94 9.53
CA LEU A 61 -6.43 1.37 9.81
C LEU A 61 -7.52 2.42 9.70
N GLU A 62 -7.29 3.63 10.23
CA GLU A 62 -8.25 4.75 10.15
C GLU A 62 -8.60 5.09 8.70
N ARG A 63 -7.64 4.99 7.76
CA ARG A 63 -7.88 5.19 6.32
C ARG A 63 -8.80 4.16 5.67
N THR A 64 -9.10 3.04 6.33
CA THR A 64 -10.02 2.01 5.82
C THR A 64 -11.45 2.19 6.29
N ASP A 65 -11.70 3.11 7.23
CA ASP A 65 -13.04 3.42 7.71
C ASP A 65 -13.87 4.09 6.60
N LEU A 66 -15.11 3.63 6.39
CA LEU A 66 -16.03 4.20 5.40
C LEU A 66 -16.43 5.65 5.71
N HIS A 67 -16.29 6.08 6.96
CA HIS A 67 -16.52 7.46 7.41
C HIS A 67 -15.24 8.28 7.48
N PHE A 68 -14.08 7.71 7.12
CA PHE A 68 -12.84 8.46 7.03
C PHE A 68 -12.98 9.57 5.98
N VAL A 69 -12.70 10.81 6.39
CA VAL A 69 -12.70 11.97 5.49
C VAL A 69 -11.25 12.23 5.05
N PRO A 70 -10.83 11.78 3.85
CA PRO A 70 -9.44 11.92 3.43
C PRO A 70 -9.08 13.39 3.20
N ARG A 71 -7.85 13.75 3.59
CA ARG A 71 -7.21 15.02 3.24
C ARG A 71 -5.90 14.71 2.54
N LEU A 72 -5.53 15.56 1.57
CA LEU A 72 -4.22 15.43 0.94
C LEU A 72 -3.13 15.70 1.96
N SER A 73 -2.16 14.77 2.03
CA SER A 73 -0.90 15.03 2.71
C SER A 73 -0.08 16.06 1.90
N PRO A 74 0.99 16.64 2.45
CA PRO A 74 1.89 17.50 1.67
C PRO A 74 2.36 16.85 0.37
N TRP A 75 2.70 15.55 0.41
CA TRP A 75 3.04 14.77 -0.79
C TRP A 75 1.85 14.58 -1.75
N GLY A 76 0.63 14.44 -1.21
CA GLY A 76 -0.59 14.42 -2.02
C GLY A 76 -0.83 15.75 -2.74
N GLU A 77 -0.57 16.86 -2.05
CA GLU A 77 -0.67 18.21 -2.63
C GLU A 77 0.38 18.46 -3.73
N ALA A 78 1.61 17.96 -3.52
CA ALA A 78 2.64 17.98 -4.56
C ALA A 78 2.23 17.18 -5.80
N ARG A 79 1.66 15.97 -5.62
CA ARG A 79 1.15 15.17 -6.74
C ARG A 79 0.02 15.88 -7.47
N ARG A 80 -0.93 16.48 -6.73
CA ARG A 80 -2.01 17.29 -7.32
C ARG A 80 -1.44 18.43 -8.16
N SER A 81 -0.45 19.15 -7.65
CA SER A 81 0.19 20.27 -8.37
C SER A 81 0.80 19.80 -9.70
N VAL A 82 1.47 18.64 -9.72
CA VAL A 82 2.00 18.08 -10.97
C VAL A 82 0.88 17.83 -11.97
N LEU A 83 -0.20 17.15 -11.55
CA LEU A 83 -1.32 16.82 -12.43
C LEU A 83 -2.03 18.07 -12.97
N GLU A 84 -2.18 19.10 -12.15
CA GLU A 84 -2.75 20.40 -12.57
C GLU A 84 -1.85 21.13 -13.57
N LEU A 85 -0.53 20.92 -13.53
CA LEU A 85 0.43 21.52 -14.45
C LEU A 85 0.58 20.75 -15.77
N CYS A 86 0.13 19.50 -15.83
CA CYS A 86 0.08 18.67 -17.04
C CYS A 86 -1.06 19.09 -17.97
N ASP A 87 -1.02 20.33 -18.46
CA ASP A 87 -2.05 20.94 -19.31
C ASP A 87 -1.80 20.79 -20.82
N GLY A 88 -0.76 20.03 -21.20
CA GLY A 88 -0.33 19.86 -22.59
C GLY A 88 0.36 21.09 -23.20
N GLN A 89 0.63 22.13 -22.41
CA GLN A 89 1.34 23.34 -22.85
C GLN A 89 2.73 23.45 -22.22
N ARG A 90 2.88 23.01 -20.97
CA ARG A 90 4.15 23.07 -20.24
C ARG A 90 5.06 21.88 -20.56
N ALA A 91 6.33 22.16 -20.79
CA ALA A 91 7.37 21.13 -20.88
C ALA A 91 7.70 20.56 -19.49
N LEU A 92 8.19 19.33 -19.44
CA LEU A 92 8.50 18.62 -18.18
C LEU A 92 9.40 19.46 -17.24
N GLY A 93 10.47 20.06 -17.75
CA GLY A 93 11.38 20.91 -16.96
C GLY A 93 10.76 22.22 -16.43
N GLU A 94 9.65 22.69 -17.01
CA GLU A 94 8.88 23.81 -16.45
C GLU A 94 8.03 23.34 -15.26
N ILE A 95 7.41 22.18 -15.39
CA ILE A 95 6.64 21.55 -14.32
C ILE A 95 7.55 21.25 -13.12
N GLU A 96 8.75 20.71 -13.35
CA GLU A 96 9.74 20.42 -12.30
C GLU A 96 10.12 21.67 -11.49
N ARG A 97 10.45 22.77 -12.18
CA ARG A 97 10.81 24.04 -11.54
C ARG A 97 9.65 24.61 -10.74
N GLU A 98 8.45 24.58 -11.29
CA GLU A 98 7.24 25.08 -10.64
C GLU A 98 6.88 24.25 -9.39
N VAL A 99 6.98 22.92 -9.47
CA VAL A 99 6.71 22.02 -8.34
C VAL A 99 7.73 22.19 -7.23
N HIS A 100 9.02 22.32 -7.58
CA HIS A 100 10.06 22.63 -6.60
C HIS A 100 9.79 23.98 -5.90
N GLY A 101 9.35 25.00 -6.65
CA GLY A 101 9.00 26.31 -6.11
C GLY A 101 7.77 26.31 -5.20
N ARG A 102 6.74 25.53 -5.54
CA ARG A 102 5.49 25.43 -4.76
C ARG A 102 5.64 24.60 -3.48
N HIS A 103 6.58 23.65 -3.47
CA HIS A 103 6.76 22.70 -2.35
C HIS A 103 8.21 22.66 -1.84
N PRO A 104 8.79 23.81 -1.43
CA PRO A 104 10.23 23.90 -1.12
C PRO A 104 10.63 23.11 0.13
N THR A 105 9.68 22.75 0.99
CA THR A 105 9.93 21.93 2.18
C THR A 105 9.94 20.42 1.89
N LEU A 106 9.49 20.00 0.71
CA LEU A 106 9.43 18.58 0.32
C LEU A 106 10.64 18.10 -0.47
N PHE A 107 11.38 19.03 -1.08
CA PHE A 107 12.51 18.73 -1.94
C PHE A 107 13.76 19.46 -1.45
N HIS A 108 14.82 18.71 -1.16
CA HIS A 108 16.11 19.29 -0.79
C HIS A 108 16.90 19.78 -2.01
N SER A 109 16.50 19.33 -3.21
CA SER A 109 17.14 19.73 -4.47
C SER A 109 16.18 19.67 -5.66
N HIS A 110 16.54 20.38 -6.74
CA HIS A 110 15.85 20.27 -8.03
C HIS A 110 15.84 18.85 -8.59
N ALA A 111 16.88 18.05 -8.34
CA ALA A 111 16.95 16.67 -8.81
C ALA A 111 15.90 15.76 -8.14
N GLU A 112 15.63 15.98 -6.85
CA GLU A 112 14.56 15.26 -6.14
C GLU A 112 13.18 15.62 -6.69
N ALA A 113 12.94 16.91 -6.96
CA ALA A 113 11.70 17.34 -7.60
C ALA A 113 11.53 16.74 -9.01
N ALA A 114 12.61 16.72 -9.81
CA ALA A 114 12.59 16.13 -11.16
C ALA A 114 12.24 14.64 -11.15
N ALA A 115 12.87 13.87 -10.26
CA ALA A 115 12.57 12.45 -10.08
C ALA A 115 11.09 12.23 -9.67
N PHE A 116 10.59 13.04 -8.74
CA PHE A 116 9.19 12.99 -8.30
C PHE A 116 8.20 13.34 -9.42
N VAL A 117 8.43 14.42 -10.17
CA VAL A 117 7.57 14.80 -11.30
C VAL A 117 7.56 13.69 -12.35
N THR A 118 8.73 13.12 -12.68
CA THR A 118 8.85 12.00 -13.61
C THR A 118 8.05 10.78 -13.15
N GLU A 119 8.09 10.43 -11.85
CA GLU A 119 7.30 9.32 -11.27
C GLU A 119 5.79 9.51 -11.52
N VAL A 120 5.29 10.73 -11.31
CA VAL A 120 3.86 11.07 -11.46
C VAL A 120 3.47 11.08 -12.93
N VAL A 121 4.24 11.75 -13.78
CA VAL A 121 3.98 11.86 -15.23
C VAL A 121 4.00 10.49 -15.89
N THR A 122 4.96 9.63 -15.55
CA THR A 122 5.04 8.25 -16.08
C THR A 122 3.77 7.44 -15.79
N ARG A 123 3.07 7.74 -14.70
CA ARG A 123 1.86 7.02 -14.30
C ARG A 123 0.58 7.57 -14.93
N TYR A 124 0.51 8.88 -15.19
CA TYR A 124 -0.76 9.56 -15.46
C TYR A 124 -0.78 10.44 -16.73
N ALA A 125 0.36 10.80 -17.31
CA ALA A 125 0.41 11.61 -18.53
C ALA A 125 0.33 10.73 -19.79
N VAL A 126 -0.06 11.36 -20.91
CA VAL A 126 -0.29 10.74 -22.22
C VAL A 126 0.86 11.03 -23.18
#